data_AF-A0A0R1NMQ8-F1
#
_entry.id   AF-A0A0R1NMQ8-F1
#
_cell.length_a   1.000
_cell.length_b   1.000
_cell.length_c   1.000
_cell.angle_alpha   90.00
_cell.angle_beta   90.00
_cell.angle_gamma   90.00
#
_symmetry.space_group_name_H-M   'P 1'
#
loop_
_entity.id
_entity.type
_entity.pdbx_description
1 polymer ?
#
loop_
_entity_poly.entity_id
_entity_poly.type
_entity_poly.pdbx_seq_one_letter_code
_entity_poly.pdbx_strand_id
1 'polypeptide(L)'
;MNIMKGKIMSKSIDDVIQEKMKNPGFKKAFEKDMAQFSSSVALLKAREDAGLTQRELAEKAGVPQSTVARIERGYSTSTKTLSKLANAMNKTMRIVIS
;
A
#
# COMPACT_ATOMS: atom_id res chain seq x y z
N MET A 1 27.17 23.17 -33.77
CA MET A 1 26.72 24.14 -32.75
C MET A 1 25.76 23.41 -31.82
N ASN A 2 26.23 23.07 -30.62
CA ASN A 2 25.58 22.12 -29.71
C ASN A 2 24.69 22.90 -28.72
N ILE A 3 23.37 22.86 -28.90
CA ILE A 3 22.44 23.52 -27.99
C ILE A 3 22.08 22.53 -26.88
N MET A 4 22.60 22.81 -25.68
CA MET A 4 22.32 22.08 -24.45
C MET A 4 20.81 21.93 -24.22
N LYS A 5 20.30 20.69 -24.31
CA LYS A 5 19.01 20.33 -23.70
C LYS A 5 19.20 20.33 -22.18
N GLY A 6 18.91 21.46 -21.53
CA GLY A 6 18.78 21.53 -20.08
C GLY A 6 17.65 20.61 -19.62
N LYS A 7 18.02 19.44 -19.08
CA LYS A 7 17.09 18.49 -18.46
C LYS A 7 16.57 19.14 -17.17
N ILE A 8 15.28 19.49 -17.13
CA ILE A 8 14.63 19.90 -15.87
C ILE A 8 14.70 18.69 -14.93
N MET A 9 15.54 18.77 -13.90
CA MET A 9 15.71 17.72 -12.91
C MET A 9 14.68 17.96 -11.79
N SER A 10 13.44 17.51 -12.01
CA SER A 10 12.42 17.54 -10.96
C SER A 10 12.74 16.50 -9.89
N LYS A 11 12.73 16.88 -8.62
CA LYS A 11 12.85 15.94 -7.50
C LYS A 11 11.76 14.87 -7.60
N SER A 12 12.12 13.61 -7.34
CA SER A 12 11.14 12.53 -7.21
C SER A 12 10.35 12.68 -5.91
N ILE A 13 9.20 12.01 -5.82
CA ILE A 13 8.43 11.93 -4.58
C ILE A 13 9.28 11.35 -3.45
N ASP A 14 10.13 10.37 -3.76
CA ASP A 14 11.03 9.76 -2.78
C ASP A 14 12.03 10.79 -2.25
N ASP A 15 12.63 11.61 -3.12
CA ASP A 15 13.56 12.68 -2.70
C ASP A 15 12.88 13.68 -1.76
N VAL A 16 11.63 14.05 -2.07
CA VAL A 16 10.85 14.98 -1.24
C VAL A 16 10.52 14.36 0.13
N ILE A 17 10.13 13.09 0.17
CA ILE A 17 9.86 12.37 1.42
C ILE A 17 11.13 12.30 2.25
N GLN A 18 12.27 11.89 1.68
CA GLN A 18 13.54 11.79 2.40
C GLN A 18 13.99 13.11 3.01
N GLU A 19 13.78 14.23 2.28
CA GLU A 19 14.06 15.56 2.81
C GLU A 19 13.15 15.90 4.00
N LYS A 20 11.84 15.63 3.88
CA LYS A 20 10.86 15.88 4.95
C LYS A 20 11.09 14.99 6.18
N MET A 21 11.60 13.77 6.01
CA MET A 21 11.93 12.83 7.09
C MET A 21 13.02 13.35 8.04
N LYS A 22 13.80 14.38 7.65
CA LYS A 22 14.75 15.06 8.54
C LYS A 22 14.05 15.87 9.65
N ASN A 23 12.79 16.25 9.45
CA ASN A 23 12.00 16.93 10.47
C ASN A 23 11.40 15.89 11.45
N PRO A 24 11.70 15.95 12.76
CA PRO A 24 11.21 14.95 13.72
C PRO A 24 9.68 14.87 13.85
N GLY A 25 8.99 16.01 13.71
CA GLY A 25 7.53 16.06 13.77
C GLY A 25 6.88 15.40 12.56
N PHE A 26 7.41 15.67 11.37
CA PHE A 26 7.01 14.99 10.14
C PHE A 26 7.31 13.50 10.23
N LYS A 27 8.53 13.12 10.62
CA LYS A 27 8.95 11.72 10.76
C LYS A 27 7.99 10.93 11.66
N LYS A 28 7.68 11.46 12.85
CA LYS A 28 6.79 10.80 13.80
C LYS A 28 5.36 10.62 13.26
N ALA A 29 4.82 11.64 12.60
CA ALA A 29 3.49 11.55 11.99
C ALA A 29 3.49 10.56 10.81
N PHE A 30 4.50 10.66 9.95
CA PHE A 30 4.67 9.79 8.79
C PHE A 30 4.82 8.32 9.19
N GLU A 31 5.65 8.00 10.18
CA GLU A 31 5.83 6.63 10.69
C GLU A 31 4.54 6.06 11.28
N LYS A 32 3.80 6.87 12.04
CA LYS A 32 2.49 6.49 12.60
C LYS A 32 1.50 6.14 11.49
N ASP A 33 1.41 7.00 10.48
CA ASP A 33 0.48 6.81 9.36
C ASP A 33 0.91 5.59 8.52
N MET A 34 2.20 5.43 8.23
CA MET A 34 2.74 4.26 7.52
C MET A 34 2.45 2.95 8.25
N ALA A 35 2.52 2.92 9.58
CA ALA A 35 2.15 1.73 10.35
C ALA A 35 0.68 1.35 10.14
N GLN A 36 -0.21 2.34 10.02
CA GLN A 36 -1.63 2.12 9.72
C GLN A 36 -1.85 1.63 8.27
N PHE A 37 -1.11 2.19 7.31
CA PHE A 37 -1.21 1.80 5.89
C PHE A 37 -0.50 0.48 5.54
N SER A 38 0.36 -0.04 6.42
CA SER A 38 1.17 -1.24 6.15
C SER A 38 0.35 -2.44 5.64
N SER A 39 -0.79 -2.71 6.28
CA SER A 39 -1.70 -3.80 5.89
C SER A 39 -2.37 -3.56 4.53
N SER A 40 -2.76 -2.32 4.24
CA SER A 40 -3.37 -1.89 2.97
C SER A 40 -2.40 -2.02 1.80
N VAL A 41 -1.17 -1.55 1.99
CA VAL A 41 -0.09 -1.65 0.99
C VAL A 41 0.26 -3.12 0.75
N ALA A 42 0.36 -3.93 1.80
CA ALA A 42 0.63 -5.36 1.67
C ALA A 42 -0.47 -6.09 0.89
N LEU A 43 -1.75 -5.78 1.16
CA LEU A 43 -2.88 -6.36 0.44
C LEU A 43 -2.91 -5.93 -1.04
N LEU A 44 -2.74 -4.62 -1.31
CA LEU A 44 -2.71 -4.08 -2.67
C LEU A 44 -1.65 -4.78 -3.52
N LYS A 45 -0.41 -4.84 -3.01
CA LYS A 45 0.70 -5.51 -3.70
C LYS A 45 0.41 -6.99 -3.92
N ALA A 46 -0.06 -7.69 -2.89
CA ALA A 46 -0.40 -9.10 -3.01
C ALA A 46 -1.48 -9.37 -4.06
N ARG A 47 -2.46 -8.47 -4.22
CA ARG A 47 -3.50 -8.54 -5.25
C ARG A 47 -2.92 -8.32 -6.65
N GLU A 48 -2.08 -7.29 -6.81
CA GLU A 48 -1.44 -6.96 -8.09
C GLU A 48 -0.49 -8.08 -8.55
N ASP A 49 0.30 -8.64 -7.64
CA ASP A 49 1.17 -9.80 -7.89
C ASP A 49 0.36 -11.04 -8.31
N ALA A 50 -0.87 -11.17 -7.83
CA ALA A 50 -1.79 -12.24 -8.23
C ALA A 50 -2.51 -11.95 -9.56
N GLY A 51 -2.30 -10.79 -10.18
CA GLY A 51 -2.93 -10.39 -11.44
C GLY A 51 -4.44 -10.16 -11.32
N LEU A 52 -4.96 -9.89 -10.12
CA LEU A 52 -6.39 -9.77 -9.87
C LEU A 52 -6.83 -8.30 -9.83
N THR A 53 -8.00 -8.02 -10.39
CA THR A 53 -8.75 -6.79 -10.09
C THR A 53 -9.32 -6.83 -8.67
N GLN A 54 -9.69 -5.67 -8.13
CA GLN A 54 -10.39 -5.59 -6.83
C GLN A 54 -11.67 -6.42 -6.80
N ARG A 55 -12.41 -6.45 -7.93
CA ARG A 55 -13.64 -7.20 -8.06
C ARG A 55 -13.39 -8.71 -8.04
N GLU A 56 -12.40 -9.19 -8.79
CA GLU A 56 -12.07 -10.63 -8.82
C GLU A 56 -11.56 -11.14 -7.48
N LEU A 57 -10.74 -10.36 -6.76
CA LEU A 57 -10.34 -10.71 -5.41
C LEU A 57 -11.55 -10.77 -4.47
N ALA A 58 -12.45 -9.80 -4.56
CA ALA A 58 -13.65 -9.75 -3.75
C ALA A 58 -14.57 -10.96 -3.99
N GLU A 59 -14.78 -11.34 -5.26
CA GLU A 59 -15.53 -12.52 -5.67
C GLU A 59 -14.89 -13.81 -5.12
N LYS A 60 -13.57 -14.00 -5.31
CA LYS A 60 -12.84 -15.16 -4.79
C LYS A 60 -12.89 -15.25 -3.25
N ALA A 61 -12.88 -14.11 -2.56
CA ALA A 61 -12.89 -14.06 -1.10
C ALA A 61 -14.30 -14.08 -0.47
N GLY A 62 -15.36 -13.99 -1.28
CA GLY A 62 -16.73 -13.89 -0.81
C GLY A 62 -16.98 -12.63 0.04
N VAL A 63 -16.49 -11.48 -0.42
CA VAL A 63 -16.70 -10.16 0.21
C VAL A 63 -17.17 -9.13 -0.82
N PRO A 64 -17.80 -8.02 -0.40
CA PRO A 64 -18.12 -6.93 -1.32
C PRO A 64 -16.85 -6.30 -1.93
N GLN A 65 -16.89 -5.90 -3.21
CA GLN A 65 -15.77 -5.17 -3.85
C GLN A 65 -15.43 -3.87 -3.10
N SER A 66 -16.44 -3.20 -2.53
CA SER A 66 -16.25 -2.01 -1.69
C SER A 66 -15.42 -2.28 -0.43
N THR A 67 -15.40 -3.52 0.07
CA THR A 67 -14.52 -3.92 1.18
C THR A 67 -13.07 -3.91 0.74
N VAL A 68 -12.74 -4.53 -0.41
CA VAL A 68 -11.37 -4.51 -0.95
C VAL A 68 -10.92 -3.08 -1.24
N ALA A 69 -11.77 -2.29 -1.91
CA ALA A 69 -11.46 -0.91 -2.26
C ALA A 69 -11.24 0.01 -1.03
N ARG A 70 -11.95 -0.23 0.08
CA ARG A 70 -11.72 0.49 1.34
C ARG A 70 -10.40 0.07 1.97
N ILE A 71 -10.12 -1.23 2.03
CA ILE A 71 -8.88 -1.71 2.64
C ILE A 71 -7.67 -1.15 1.88
N GLU A 72 -7.68 -1.18 0.55
CA GLU A 72 -6.59 -0.64 -0.29
C GLU A 72 -6.42 0.89 -0.17
N ARG A 73 -7.46 1.60 0.28
CA ARG A 73 -7.41 3.04 0.60
C ARG A 73 -6.97 3.36 2.03
N GLY A 74 -6.57 2.36 2.82
CA GLY A 74 -6.09 2.58 4.18
C GLY A 74 -7.12 2.41 5.29
N TYR A 75 -8.35 2.00 4.98
CA TYR A 75 -9.34 1.75 6.03
C TYR A 75 -9.05 0.43 6.73
N SER A 76 -9.03 0.47 8.06
CA SER A 76 -8.90 -0.72 8.90
C SER A 76 -10.01 -1.74 8.64
N THR A 77 -9.68 -3.02 8.78
CA THR A 77 -10.62 -4.13 8.71
C THR A 77 -10.27 -5.20 9.73
N SER A 78 -11.11 -6.23 9.87
CA SER A 78 -10.82 -7.35 10.75
C SER A 78 -9.72 -8.26 10.20
N THR A 79 -8.96 -8.89 11.09
CA THR A 79 -7.99 -9.95 10.74
C THR A 79 -8.66 -11.13 10.03
N LYS A 80 -9.93 -11.42 10.34
CA LYS A 80 -10.74 -12.42 9.64
C LYS A 80 -10.92 -12.08 8.16
N THR A 81 -11.20 -10.81 7.85
CA THR A 81 -11.34 -10.33 6.46
C THR A 81 -10.00 -10.41 5.72
N LEU A 82 -8.91 -9.96 6.36
CA LEU A 82 -7.57 -10.06 5.78
C LEU A 82 -7.17 -11.51 5.49
N SER A 83 -7.49 -12.45 6.40
CA SER A 83 -7.26 -13.88 6.21
C SER A 83 -8.04 -14.45 5.02
N LYS A 84 -9.33 -14.09 4.86
CA LYS A 84 -10.13 -14.49 3.68
C LYS A 84 -9.50 -14.01 2.37
N LEU A 85 -9.06 -12.75 2.34
CA LEU A 85 -8.43 -12.15 1.15
C LEU A 85 -7.09 -12.81 0.84
N ALA A 86 -6.27 -13.11 1.86
CA ALA A 86 -5.03 -13.85 1.68
C ALA A 86 -5.28 -15.24 1.09
N ASN A 87 -6.24 -16.00 1.66
CA ASN A 87 -6.60 -17.33 1.17
C ASN A 87 -7.12 -17.31 -0.28
N ALA A 88 -7.90 -16.31 -0.66
CA ALA A 88 -8.40 -16.12 -2.03
C ALA A 88 -7.28 -15.93 -3.07
N MET A 89 -6.08 -15.53 -2.61
CA MET A 89 -4.87 -15.40 -3.42
C MET A 89 -3.89 -16.57 -3.23
N ASN A 90 -4.30 -17.65 -2.55
CA ASN A 90 -3.42 -18.76 -2.14
C ASN A 90 -2.22 -18.31 -1.30
N LYS A 91 -2.41 -17.29 -0.45
CA LYS A 91 -1.40 -16.77 0.48
C LYS A 91 -1.81 -16.99 1.92
N THR A 92 -0.89 -16.78 2.85
CA THR A 92 -1.14 -16.86 4.30
C THR A 92 -0.93 -15.49 4.95
N MET A 93 -1.88 -15.06 5.77
CA MET A 93 -1.72 -13.87 6.60
C MET A 93 -0.84 -14.21 7.83
N ARG A 94 0.20 -13.40 8.08
CA ARG A 94 1.04 -13.49 9.28
C ARG A 94 1.03 -12.16 10.03
N ILE A 95 0.95 -12.21 11.35
CA ILE A 95 1.12 -11.06 12.25
C ILE A 95 2.48 -11.20 12.93
N VAL A 96 3.28 -10.15 12.92
CA VAL A 96 4.60 -10.09 13.56
C VAL A 96 4.59 -8.91 14.54
N ILE A 97 5.05 -9.15 15.76
CA ILE A 97 5.25 -8.13 16.80
C ILE A 97 6.74 -8.20 17.14
N SER A 98 7.47 -7.11 16.92
CA SER A 98 8.91 -7.02 17.08
C SER A 98 9.30 -5.62 17.51
#